data_AF-A0A0B6YHA3-F1
#
_entry.id   AF-A0A0B6YHA3-F1
#
_cell.length_a   1.000
_cell.length_b   1.000
_cell.length_c   1.000
_cell.angle_alpha   90.00
_cell.angle_beta   90.00
_cell.angle_gamma   90.00
#
_symmetry.space_group_name_H-M   'P 1'
#
loop_
_entity.id
_entity.type
_entity.pdbx_description
1 polymer ?
#
loop_
_entity_poly.entity_id
_entity_poly.type
_entity_poly.pdbx_seq_one_letter_code
_entity_poly.pdbx_strand_id
1 'polypeptide(L)'
;RAVLDFNFSAGPLGSELYTITIVFKNNRTVLCDWAFVFPKDVQVEMEYWTESGECNQDELHEMKIMDNKLFDVTPTKGSLKSGET
;
A
#
# COMPACT_ATOMS: atom_id res chain seq x y z
N ARG A 1 3.40 16.54 -6.29
CA ARG A 1 3.24 15.34 -5.45
C ARG A 1 2.13 15.65 -4.45
N ALA A 2 1.01 14.92 -4.50
CA ALA A 2 -0.02 15.03 -3.47
C ALA A 2 0.28 13.99 -2.39
N VAL A 3 0.11 14.36 -1.11
CA VAL A 3 0.15 13.43 0.02
C VAL A 3 -1.26 13.39 0.57
N LEU A 4 -1.82 12.18 0.66
CA LEU A 4 -3.12 11.91 1.27
C LEU A 4 -2.86 11.30 2.65
N ASP A 5 -3.53 11.83 3.67
CA ASP A 5 -3.48 11.30 5.03
C ASP A 5 -4.84 10.70 5.38
N PHE A 6 -4.83 9.51 5.99
CA PHE A 6 -6.02 8.76 6.36
C PHE A 6 -6.01 8.51 7.87
N ASN A 7 -7.00 9.07 8.57
CA ASN A 7 -7.21 8.81 9.99
C ASN A 7 -8.28 7.72 10.16
N PHE A 8 -7.84 6.51 10.51
CA PHE A 8 -8.72 5.37 10.76
C PHE A 8 -9.37 5.41 12.16
N SER A 9 -9.07 6.43 12.97
CA SER A 9 -9.52 6.58 14.36
C SER A 9 -9.21 5.34 15.24
N ALA A 10 -9.70 5.32 16.47
CA ALA A 10 -9.58 4.16 17.35
C ALA A 10 -10.90 3.38 17.33
N GLY A 11 -10.82 2.09 16.99
CA GLY A 11 -11.95 1.16 17.04
C GLY A 11 -11.78 0.16 18.19
N PRO A 12 -12.87 -0.27 18.85
CA PRO A 12 -12.84 -1.40 19.79
C PRO A 12 -12.34 -2.67 19.08
N LEU A 13 -11.64 -3.53 19.82
CA LEU A 13 -11.23 -4.83 19.30
C LEU A 13 -12.46 -5.65 18.88
N GLY A 14 -12.47 -6.16 17.65
CA GLY A 14 -13.58 -6.94 17.09
C GLY A 14 -14.72 -6.12 16.48
N SER A 15 -14.55 -4.80 16.36
CA SER A 15 -15.46 -3.96 15.56
C SER A 15 -15.31 -4.21 14.05
N GLU A 16 -16.27 -3.71 13.27
CA GLU A 16 -16.21 -3.78 11.81
C GLU A 16 -14.98 -3.05 11.25
N LEU A 17 -14.46 -3.54 10.13
CA LEU A 17 -13.28 -2.96 9.50
C LEU A 17 -13.57 -1.58 8.93
N TYR A 18 -12.71 -0.61 9.21
CA TYR A 18 -12.76 0.71 8.57
C TYR A 18 -12.35 0.60 7.10
N THR A 19 -13.29 0.87 6.20
CA THR A 19 -13.06 0.81 4.75
C THR A 19 -13.06 2.21 4.15
N ILE A 20 -12.03 2.52 3.35
CA ILE A 20 -11.93 3.77 2.59
C ILE A 20 -11.95 3.43 1.10
N THR A 21 -12.73 4.16 0.32
CA THR A 21 -12.76 4.01 -1.14
C THR A 21 -11.99 5.14 -1.80
N ILE A 22 -10.99 4.78 -2.60
CA ILE A 22 -10.21 5.71 -3.42
C ILE A 22 -10.68 5.54 -4.87
N VAL A 23 -10.94 6.66 -5.54
CA VAL A 23 -11.48 6.67 -6.90
C VAL A 23 -10.48 7.35 -7.84
N PHE A 24 -10.12 6.65 -8.92
CA PHE A 24 -9.15 7.12 -9.91
C PHE A 24 -9.85 7.41 -11.23
N LYS A 25 -9.82 8.65 -11.71
CA LYS A 25 -10.38 9.00 -13.02
C LYS A 25 -9.28 9.17 -14.07
N ASN A 26 -9.37 8.43 -15.17
CA ASN A 26 -8.51 8.66 -16.32
C ASN A 26 -9.05 9.81 -17.19
N ASN A 27 -8.54 11.01 -16.95
CA ASN A 27 -8.89 12.21 -17.73
C ASN A 27 -8.13 12.32 -19.07
N ARG A 28 -7.34 11.31 -19.45
CA ARG A 28 -6.59 11.29 -20.70
C ARG A 28 -7.32 10.47 -21.76
N THR A 29 -6.91 10.66 -23.02
CA THR A 29 -7.51 9.99 -24.19
C THR A 29 -6.95 8.59 -24.46
N VAL A 30 -6.01 8.12 -23.65
CA VAL A 30 -5.31 6.84 -23.81
C VAL A 30 -5.57 5.92 -22.61
N LEU A 31 -5.38 4.61 -22.79
CA LEU A 31 -5.42 3.64 -21.69
C LEU A 31 -4.38 4.03 -20.62
N CYS A 32 -4.77 3.96 -19.34
CA CYS A 32 -3.87 4.22 -18.22
C CYS A 32 -3.84 3.03 -17.28
N ASP A 33 -2.67 2.42 -17.14
CA ASP A 33 -2.42 1.43 -16.09
C ASP A 33 -2.07 2.13 -14.78
N TRP A 34 -2.50 1.54 -13.66
CA TRP A 34 -2.20 2.04 -12.32
C TRP A 34 -1.86 0.86 -11.39
N ALA A 35 -1.03 1.13 -10.40
CA ALA A 35 -0.68 0.19 -9.35
C ALA A 35 -0.34 0.94 -8.05
N PHE A 36 -0.70 0.35 -6.91
CA PHE A 36 -0.13 0.70 -5.62
C PHE A 36 1.26 0.10 -5.51
N VAL A 37 2.20 0.91 -5.05
CA VAL A 37 3.58 0.51 -4.80
C VAL A 37 3.82 0.68 -3.31
N PHE A 38 4.11 -0.42 -2.63
CA PHE A 38 4.41 -0.41 -1.19
C PHE A 38 5.92 -0.26 -0.98
N PRO A 39 6.37 0.29 0.17
CA PRO A 39 7.79 0.42 0.48
C PRO A 39 8.60 -0.88 0.27
N LYS A 40 8.04 -2.02 0.68
CA LYS A 40 8.62 -3.35 0.46
C LYS A 40 8.83 -3.73 -1.02
N ASP A 41 8.01 -3.21 -1.94
CA ASP A 41 8.13 -3.51 -3.38
C ASP A 41 9.26 -2.70 -4.03
N VAL A 42 9.76 -1.68 -3.33
CA VAL A 42 10.83 -0.76 -3.79
C VAL A 42 12.12 -0.97 -3.01
N GLN A 43 12.13 -1.83 -1.98
CA GLN A 43 13.36 -2.23 -1.31
C GLN A 43 14.29 -2.87 -2.35
N VAL A 44 15.37 -2.16 -2.67
CA VAL A 44 16.47 -2.69 -3.46
C VAL A 44 17.01 -3.85 -2.64
N GLU A 45 16.90 -5.09 -3.14
CA GLU A 45 17.51 -6.26 -2.51
C GLU A 45 18.97 -5.93 -2.20
N MET A 46 19.27 -5.67 -0.93
CA MET A 46 20.63 -5.61 -0.48
C MET A 46 21.16 -7.04 -0.63
N GLU A 47 22.13 -7.20 -1.53
CA GLU A 47 22.72 -8.49 -1.84
C GLU A 47 23.20 -9.18 -0.54
N TYR A 48 22.95 -10.49 -0.40
CA TYR A 48 23.20 -11.34 0.79
C TYR A 48 24.58 -11.20 1.49
N TRP A 49 25.53 -10.48 0.90
CA TRP A 49 26.84 -10.19 1.48
C TRP A 49 26.88 -8.93 2.37
N THR A 50 25.86 -8.08 2.36
CA THR A 50 25.75 -6.89 3.25
C THR A 50 24.80 -7.09 4.42
N GLU A 51 24.01 -8.15 4.42
CA GLU A 51 23.06 -8.44 5.50
C GLU A 51 23.85 -8.90 6.75
N SER A 52 24.07 -7.97 7.67
CA SER A 52 24.19 -8.37 9.07
C SER A 52 22.84 -9.03 9.36
N GLY A 53 22.79 -10.31 9.74
CA GLY A 53 21.53 -11.07 9.88
C GLY A 53 20.56 -10.54 10.97
N GLU A 54 20.67 -9.27 11.34
CA GLU A 54 19.85 -8.52 12.27
C GLU A 54 18.91 -7.59 11.49
N CYS A 55 17.62 -7.87 11.59
CA CYS A 55 16.54 -7.04 11.08
C CYS A 55 16.51 -5.69 11.84
N ASN A 56 16.42 -4.57 11.12
CA ASN A 56 16.35 -3.25 11.74
C ASN A 56 14.94 -2.95 12.30
N GLN A 57 14.78 -1.86 13.06
CA GLN A 57 13.49 -1.56 13.70
C GLN A 57 12.35 -1.28 12.71
N ASP A 58 12.66 -0.71 11.55
CA ASP A 58 11.67 -0.41 10.52
C ASP A 58 11.18 -1.71 9.85
N GLU A 59 12.10 -2.62 9.53
CA GLU A 59 11.78 -3.95 8.99
C GLU A 59 10.98 -4.80 9.99
N LEU A 60 11.33 -4.78 11.28
CA LEU A 60 10.55 -5.46 12.33
C LEU A 60 9.14 -4.88 12.47
N HIS A 61 8.99 -3.57 12.27
CA HIS A 61 7.69 -2.90 12.31
C HIS A 61 6.84 -3.26 11.08
N GLU A 62 7.43 -3.29 9.88
CA GLU A 62 6.77 -3.73 8.66
C GLU A 62 6.29 -5.18 8.74
N MET A 63 7.11 -6.11 9.24
CA MET A 63 6.71 -7.50 9.47
C MET A 63 5.51 -7.59 10.42
N LYS A 64 5.52 -6.85 11.53
CA LYS A 64 4.39 -6.84 12.47
C LYS A 64 3.11 -6.32 11.83
N ILE A 65 3.17 -5.31 10.97
CA ILE A 65 1.99 -4.79 10.27
C ILE A 65 1.41 -5.88 9.34
N MET A 66 2.28 -6.56 8.58
CA MET A 66 1.86 -7.61 7.65
C MET A 66 1.32 -8.84 8.38
N ASP A 67 2.01 -9.31 9.42
CA ASP A 67 1.61 -10.47 10.22
C ASP A 67 0.26 -10.26 10.90
N ASN A 68 0.03 -9.04 11.43
CA ASN A 68 -1.22 -8.68 12.08
C ASN A 68 -2.34 -8.31 11.10
N LYS A 69 -2.06 -8.29 9.78
CA LYS A 69 -3.02 -7.94 8.72
C LYS A 69 -3.83 -6.69 9.05
N LEU A 70 -3.16 -5.65 9.55
CA LEU A 70 -3.83 -4.47 10.11
C LEU A 70 -4.67 -3.70 9.07
N PHE A 71 -4.32 -3.83 7.79
CA PHE A 71 -5.10 -3.33 6.67
C PHE A 71 -4.84 -4.17 5.41
N ASP A 72 -5.71 -4.01 4.42
CA ASP A 72 -5.54 -4.55 3.08
C ASP A 72 -6.01 -3.50 2.05
N VAL A 73 -5.50 -3.59 0.83
CA VAL A 73 -5.86 -2.72 -0.30
C VAL A 73 -6.27 -3.60 -1.47
N THR A 74 -7.51 -3.44 -1.92
CA THR A 74 -8.02 -4.18 -3.08
C THR A 74 -8.86 -3.25 -3.97
N PRO A 75 -8.66 -3.23 -5.30
CA PRO A 75 -7.58 -3.87 -6.04
C PRO A 75 -6.23 -3.13 -5.89
N THR A 76 -5.10 -3.84 -6.04
CA THR A 76 -3.76 -3.25 -5.96
C THR A 76 -3.26 -2.68 -7.29
N LYS A 77 -3.87 -3.07 -8.41
CA LYS A 77 -3.53 -2.60 -9.76
C LYS A 77 -4.72 -2.74 -10.70
N GLY A 78 -4.67 -2.02 -11.82
CA GLY A 78 -5.70 -2.10 -12.86
C GLY A 78 -5.39 -1.22 -14.06
N SER A 79 -6.35 -1.16 -14.98
CA SER A 79 -6.28 -0.34 -16.19
C SER A 79 -7.57 0.45 -16.34
N LEU A 80 -7.47 1.72 -16.71
CA LEU A 80 -8.59 2.62 -16.93
C LEU A 80 -8.60 3.12 -18.37
N LYS A 81 -9.71 2.95 -19.08
CA LYS A 81 -9.93 3.53 -20.40
C LYS A 81 -10.11 5.05 -20.30
N SER A 82 -10.05 5.72 -21.45
CA SER A 82 -10.31 7.15 -21.54
C SER A 82 -11.67 7.51 -20.93
N GLY A 83 -11.68 8.35 -19.91
CA GLY A 83 -12.88 8.81 -19.20
C GLY A 83 -13.42 7.88 -18.12
N GLU A 84 -12.81 6.70 -17.92
CA GLU A 84 -13.23 5.72 -16.91
C GLU A 84 -12.83 6.15 -15.49
N THR A 85 -13.52 5.60 -14.49
CA THR A 85 -13.40 5.91 -13.06
C THR A 85 -13.53 4.66 -12.22
#